data_AF-A0A9E4I843-F1
#
_entry.id   AF-A0A9E4I843-F1
#
_cell.length_a   1.000
_cell.length_b   1.000
_cell.length_c   1.000
_cell.angle_alpha   90.00
_cell.angle_beta   90.00
_cell.angle_gamma   90.00
#
_symmetry.space_group_name_H-M   'P 1'
#
loop_
_entity.id
_entity.type
_entity.pdbx_description
1 polymer ?
#
loop_
_entity_poly.entity_id
_entity_poly.type
_entity_poly.pdbx_seq_one_letter_code
_entity_poly.pdbx_strand_id
1 'polypeptide(L)'
;PNTNGATGWCIEVHDIAIAKYAAGREKDLRYTGHLWEHAMLDSETLAERLRNTELKATDKPRHWIEATVARQRRRHQNQSCD
;
A
#
# COMPACT_ATOMS: atom_id res chain seq x y z
N PRO A 1 11.23 22.34 -16.13
CA PRO A 1 12.25 21.59 -16.92
C PRO A 1 12.55 20.14 -16.45
N ASN A 2 11.79 19.52 -15.54
CA ASN A 2 12.22 18.25 -14.90
C ASN A 2 11.73 16.96 -15.59
N THR A 3 10.92 17.06 -16.63
CA THR A 3 10.31 15.88 -17.29
C THR A 3 10.57 15.79 -18.79
N ASN A 4 11.34 16.72 -19.39
CA ASN A 4 11.63 16.76 -20.83
C ASN A 4 10.40 16.56 -21.75
N GLY A 5 9.21 16.99 -21.32
CA GLY A 5 7.97 16.80 -22.09
C GLY A 5 7.38 15.38 -22.03
N ALA A 6 7.94 14.48 -21.23
CA ALA A 6 7.41 13.13 -21.04
C ALA A 6 6.20 13.12 -20.09
N THR A 7 5.20 12.31 -20.43
CA THR A 7 4.03 12.03 -19.58
C THR A 7 4.25 10.67 -18.90
N GLY A 8 4.30 10.66 -17.57
CA GLY A 8 4.30 9.42 -16.79
C GLY A 8 2.87 8.99 -16.48
N TRP A 9 2.47 7.81 -16.94
CA TRP A 9 1.20 7.20 -16.51
C TRP A 9 1.37 6.70 -15.08
N CYS A 10 0.71 7.35 -14.12
CA CYS A 10 0.76 6.91 -12.74
C CYS A 10 0.07 5.55 -12.60
N ILE A 11 0.76 4.61 -11.96
CA ILE A 11 0.16 3.37 -11.50
C ILE A 11 -0.84 3.74 -10.40
N GLU A 12 -1.95 3.01 -10.35
CA GLU A 12 -2.95 3.20 -9.31
C GLU A 12 -2.33 2.93 -7.93
N VAL A 13 -2.60 3.81 -6.96
CA VAL A 13 -1.88 3.86 -5.67
C VAL A 13 -2.04 2.58 -4.83
N HIS A 14 -3.17 1.90 -4.92
CA HIS A 14 -3.45 0.66 -4.21
C HIS A 14 -2.62 -0.50 -4.79
N ASP A 15 -2.40 -0.53 -6.10
CA ASP A 15 -1.52 -1.54 -6.73
C ASP A 15 -0.07 -1.34 -6.28
N ILE A 16 0.38 -0.08 -6.22
CA ILE A 16 1.70 0.25 -5.68
C ILE A 16 1.80 -0.20 -4.22
N ALA A 17 0.80 0.09 -3.40
CA ALA A 17 0.77 -0.29 -2.00
C ALA A 17 0.83 -1.82 -1.82
N ILE A 18 0.07 -2.58 -2.61
CA ILE A 18 0.12 -4.06 -2.59
C ILE A 18 1.52 -4.55 -2.95
N ALA A 19 2.14 -4.01 -4.00
CA ALA A 19 3.52 -4.36 -4.36
C ALA A 19 4.51 -4.06 -3.23
N LYS A 20 4.30 -2.99 -2.46
CA LYS A 20 5.12 -2.62 -1.30
C LYS A 20 4.90 -3.55 -0.12
N TYR A 21 3.65 -3.92 0.18
CA TYR A 21 3.36 -4.90 1.22
C TYR A 21 3.90 -6.29 0.87
N ALA A 22 3.78 -6.72 -0.39
CA ALA A 22 4.34 -7.97 -0.88
C ALA A 22 5.86 -8.02 -0.72
N ALA A 23 6.58 -6.93 -1.04
CA ALA A 23 8.02 -6.84 -0.80
C ALA A 23 8.38 -6.77 0.69
N GLY A 24 7.59 -6.07 1.50
CA GLY A 24 7.65 -6.08 2.96
C GLY A 24 8.97 -5.58 3.59
N ARG A 25 9.77 -4.80 2.86
CA ARG A 25 11.00 -4.18 3.42
C ARG A 25 10.62 -3.02 4.34
N GLU A 26 11.51 -2.68 5.27
CA GLU A 26 11.26 -1.61 6.25
C GLU A 26 10.85 -0.27 5.59
N LYS A 27 11.57 0.13 4.52
CA LYS A 27 11.24 1.35 3.77
C LYS A 27 9.88 1.30 3.07
N ASP A 28 9.46 0.11 2.64
CA ASP A 28 8.17 -0.09 1.97
C ASP A 28 7.03 0.07 2.99
N LEU A 29 7.23 -0.42 4.21
CA LEU A 29 6.27 -0.25 5.31
C LEU A 29 6.15 1.21 5.78
N ARG A 30 7.26 1.97 5.78
CA ARG A 30 7.18 3.42 6.02
C ARG A 30 6.39 4.12 4.92
N TYR A 31 6.69 3.79 3.66
CA TYR A 31 5.97 4.36 2.52
C TYR A 31 4.47 4.09 2.58
N THR A 32 4.04 2.85 2.81
CA THR A 32 2.60 2.53 2.91
C THR A 32 1.94 3.13 4.16
N GLY A 33 2.71 3.34 5.24
CA GLY A 33 2.26 4.12 6.40
C GLY A 33 1.88 5.55 6.02
N HIS A 34 2.73 6.24 5.27
CA HIS A 34 2.43 7.59 4.78
C HIS A 34 1.23 7.63 3.82
N LEU A 35 1.04 6.59 3.00
CA LEU A 35 -0.16 6.52 2.15
C LEU A 35 -1.45 6.48 2.98
N TRP A 36 -1.45 5.80 4.13
CA TRP A 36 -2.57 5.85 5.07
C TRP A 36 -2.71 7.23 5.71
N GLU A 37 -1.62 7.80 6.22
CA GLU A 37 -1.61 9.14 6.86
C GLU A 37 -2.20 10.23 5.96
N HIS A 38 -1.95 10.15 4.65
CA HIS A 38 -2.46 11.10 3.65
C HIS A 38 -3.80 10.68 3.01
N ALA A 39 -4.51 9.71 3.60
CA ALA A 39 -5.81 9.22 3.12
C ALA A 39 -5.81 8.79 1.64
N MET A 40 -4.69 8.23 1.16
CA MET A 40 -4.54 7.79 -0.23
C MET A 40 -4.97 6.33 -0.45
N LEU A 41 -5.33 5.62 0.63
CA LEU A 41 -5.70 4.22 0.58
C LEU A 41 -7.13 4.02 1.08
N ASP A 42 -7.90 3.28 0.29
CA ASP A 42 -9.15 2.69 0.71
C ASP A 42 -8.96 1.20 1.06
N SER A 43 -9.58 0.80 2.15
CA SER A 43 -9.42 -0.55 2.70
C SER A 43 -10.14 -1.61 1.88
N GLU A 44 -11.29 -1.28 1.29
CA GLU A 44 -12.07 -2.21 0.49
C GLU A 44 -11.37 -2.48 -0.85
N THR A 45 -10.92 -1.41 -1.49
CA THR A 45 -10.13 -1.43 -2.73
C THR A 45 -8.82 -2.21 -2.55
N LEU A 46 -8.10 -2.00 -1.44
CA LEU A 46 -6.91 -2.80 -1.11
C LEU A 46 -7.24 -4.28 -0.96
N ALA A 47 -8.32 -4.61 -0.26
CA ALA A 47 -8.72 -6.00 -0.06
C ALA A 47 -9.11 -6.67 -1.38
N GLU A 48 -9.85 -5.98 -2.25
CA GLU A 48 -10.21 -6.48 -3.57
C GLU A 48 -9.01 -6.74 -4.46
N ARG A 49 -8.13 -5.74 -4.59
CA ARG A 49 -6.93 -5.88 -5.42
C ARG A 49 -5.99 -6.94 -4.87
N LEU A 50 -5.84 -7.02 -3.55
CA LEU A 50 -5.04 -8.06 -2.93
C LEU A 50 -5.58 -9.44 -3.31
N ARG A 51 -6.90 -9.70 -3.19
CA ARG A 51 -7.52 -10.97 -3.61
C ARG A 51 -7.17 -11.35 -5.06
N ASN A 52 -7.15 -10.37 -5.95
CA ASN A 52 -6.86 -10.56 -7.38
C ASN A 52 -5.36 -10.52 -7.74
N THR A 53 -4.47 -10.34 -6.75
CA THR A 53 -3.02 -10.31 -6.96
C THR A 53 -2.41 -11.69 -6.75
N GLU A 54 -1.72 -12.20 -7.76
CA GLU A 54 -0.85 -13.38 -7.64
C GLU A 54 0.42 -13.02 -6.88
N LEU A 55 0.73 -13.77 -5.81
CA LEU A 55 1.91 -13.57 -4.98
C LEU A 55 2.98 -14.60 -5.32
N LYS A 56 4.23 -14.15 -5.43
CA LYS A 56 5.38 -15.02 -5.67
C LYS A 56 5.85 -15.66 -4.37
N ALA A 57 6.59 -16.76 -4.48
CA ALA A 57 7.17 -17.45 -3.32
C ALA A 57 8.12 -16.55 -2.49
N THR A 58 8.71 -15.52 -3.11
CA THR A 58 9.58 -14.53 -2.44
C THR A 58 8.82 -13.42 -1.72
N ASP A 59 7.52 -13.28 -1.97
CA ASP A 59 6.70 -12.23 -1.39
C ASP A 59 6.27 -12.59 0.03
N LYS A 60 5.85 -11.58 0.80
CA LYS A 60 5.17 -11.81 2.05
C LYS A 60 3.83 -12.52 1.79
N PRO A 61 3.49 -13.52 2.60
CA PRO A 61 2.26 -14.28 2.39
C PRO A 61 1.03 -13.42 2.68
N ARG A 62 -0.09 -13.73 2.02
CA ARG A 62 -1.32 -12.92 2.02
C ARG A 62 -1.80 -12.55 3.43
N HIS A 63 -1.85 -13.51 4.34
CA HIS A 63 -2.26 -13.27 5.74
C HIS A 63 -1.34 -12.28 6.48
N TRP A 64 -0.04 -12.25 6.16
CA TRP A 64 0.89 -11.26 6.72
C TRP A 64 0.61 -9.86 6.19
N ILE A 65 0.30 -9.75 4.88
CA ILE A 65 -0.08 -8.50 4.24
C ILE A 65 -1.37 -7.96 4.87
N GLU A 66 -2.41 -8.78 4.97
CA GLU A 66 -3.70 -8.43 5.57
C GLU A 66 -3.55 -7.95 7.02
N ALA A 67 -2.78 -8.69 7.83
CA ALA A 67 -2.49 -8.30 9.21
C ALA A 67 -1.74 -6.96 9.31
N THR A 68 -0.82 -6.71 8.38
CA THR A 68 -0.03 -5.47 8.32
C THR A 68 -0.87 -4.27 7.89
N VAL A 69 -1.71 -4.45 6.86
CA VAL A 69 -2.69 -3.46 6.41
C VAL A 69 -3.64 -3.09 7.55
N ALA A 70 -4.22 -4.09 8.23
CA ALA A 70 -5.12 -3.86 9.36
C ALA A 70 -4.44 -3.09 10.50
N ARG A 71 -3.17 -3.38 10.78
CA ARG A 71 -2.38 -2.65 11.79
C ARG A 71 -2.17 -1.18 11.41
N GLN A 72 -1.81 -0.88 10.16
CA GLN A 72 -1.59 0.50 9.73
C GLN A 72 -2.90 1.29 9.65
N ARG A 73 -3.98 0.68 9.14
CA ARG A 73 -5.32 1.29 9.12
C ARG A 73 -5.75 1.70 10.53
N ARG A 74 -5.61 0.82 11.53
CA ARG A 74 -5.95 1.15 12.93
C ARG A 74 -5.13 2.33 13.46
N ARG A 75 -3.83 2.40 13.13
CA ARG A 75 -2.99 3.54 13.53
C ARG A 75 -3.49 4.85 12.93
N HIS A 76 -3.86 4.84 11.65
CA HIS A 76 -4.40 6.02 10.97
C HIS A 76 -5.75 6.45 11.58
N GLN A 77 -6.68 5.52 11.80
CA GLN A 77 -7.98 5.81 12.41
C GLN A 77 -7.85 6.37 13.83
N ASN A 78 -6.87 5.91 14.60
CA ASN A 78 -6.63 6.45 15.95
C ASN A 78 -6.01 7.85 15.93
N GLN A 79 -5.33 8.26 14.85
CA GLN A 79 -4.74 9.60 14.72
C GLN A 79 -5.75 10.64 14.20
N SER A 80 -6.82 10.22 13.53
CA SER A 80 -7.85 11.12 13.00
C SER A 80 -8.89 11.59 14.03
N CYS A 81 -8.80 11.13 15.28
CA CYS A 81 -9.74 11.42 16.36
C CYS A 81 -9.26 12.53 17.33
N ASP A 82 -8.09 13.11 17.07
CA ASP A 82 -7.53 14.29 17.76
C ASP A 82 -7.68 15.55 16.88
#